data_AF-A0A0B0H7K6-F1
#
_entry.id   AF-A0A0B0H7K6-F1
#
_cell.length_a   1.000
_cell.length_b   1.000
_cell.length_c   1.000
_cell.angle_alpha   90.00
_cell.angle_beta   90.00
_cell.angle_gamma   90.00
#
_symmetry.space_group_name_H-M   'P 1'
#
loop_
_entity.id
_entity.type
_entity.pdbx_description
1 polymer ?
#
loop_
_entity_poly.entity_id
_entity_poly.type
_entity_poly.pdbx_seq_one_letter_code
_entity_poly.pdbx_strand_id
1 'polypeptide(L)' 'MTLHQSGKNVTGTYTHQNGFIDGYVANKKTMRGSWTQSGNNRAGVVQFTLSPDGRSFTGKYNYDGEDSWTGTWNGVKIK' A
#
# COMPACT_ATOMS: atom_id res chain seq x y z
N MET A 1 2.41 8.08 -5.50
CA MET A 1 2.23 7.50 -4.15
C MET A 1 3.53 7.69 -3.40
N THR A 2 3.46 8.15 -2.15
CA THR A 2 4.60 8.25 -1.24
C THR A 2 4.24 7.53 0.05
N LEU A 3 5.10 6.63 0.51
CA LEU A 3 4.91 5.86 1.74
C LEU A 3 6.00 6.22 2.76
N HIS A 4 5.62 6.26 4.02
CA HIS A 4 6.50 6.48 5.16
C HIS A 4 6.32 5.34 6.17
N GLN A 5 7.42 4.71 6.56
CA GLN A 5 7.43 3.64 7.55
C GLN A 5 8.03 4.14 8.87
N SER A 6 7.32 3.92 9.97
CA SER A 6 7.82 4.12 11.33
C SER A 6 7.65 2.84 12.14
N GLY A 7 8.76 2.17 12.45
CA GLY A 7 8.74 0.83 13.04
C GLY A 7 8.01 -0.16 12.12
N LYS A 8 6.91 -0.73 12.60
CA LYS A 8 6.05 -1.61 11.78
C LYS A 8 4.96 -0.85 11.02
N ASN A 9 4.62 0.37 11.41
CA ASN A 9 3.53 1.12 10.80
C ASN A 9 3.97 1.74 9.48
N VAL A 10 3.08 1.74 8.50
CA VAL A 10 3.30 2.32 7.17
C VAL A 10 2.09 3.17 6.83
N THR A 11 2.32 4.46 6.63
CA THR A 11 1.30 5.39 6.14
C THR A 11 1.74 5.99 4.82
N GLY A 12 0.80 6.52 4.04
CA GLY A 12 1.17 7.23 2.83
C GLY A 12 0.01 7.88 2.12
N THR A 13 0.35 8.65 1.09
CA THR A 13 -0.63 9.37 0.28
C THR A 13 -0.37 9.18 -1.21
N TYR A 14 -1.42 9.30 -2.00
CA TYR A 14 -1.32 9.37 -3.46
C TYR A 14 -2.33 10.39 -4.01
N THR A 15 -1.95 11.08 -5.08
CA THR A 15 -2.69 12.24 -5.59
C THR A 15 -4.06 11.88 -6.17
N HIS A 16 -4.20 10.67 -6.73
CA HIS A 16 -5.46 10.22 -7.30
C HIS A 16 -6.54 10.13 -6.22
N GLN A 17 -7.61 10.91 -6.36
CA GLN A 17 -8.79 10.91 -5.48
C GLN A 17 -8.47 11.20 -4.00
N ASN A 18 -7.42 11.98 -3.74
CA ASN A 18 -6.93 12.27 -2.38
C ASN A 18 -6.73 10.98 -1.57
N GLY A 19 -5.93 10.09 -2.15
CA GLY A 19 -5.73 8.74 -1.67
C GLY A 19 -4.86 8.68 -0.43
N PHE A 20 -5.24 7.81 0.51
CA PHE A 20 -4.49 7.53 1.73
C PHE A 20 -4.28 6.03 1.89
N ILE A 21 -3.15 5.64 2.48
CA ILE A 21 -2.81 4.26 2.81
C ILE A 21 -2.46 4.20 4.30
N ASP A 22 -3.03 3.21 4.98
CA ASP A 22 -2.67 2.83 6.34
C ASP A 22 -2.39 1.34 6.41
N GLY A 23 -1.35 0.94 7.10
CA GLY A 23 -1.01 -0.46 7.23
C GLY A 23 0.24 -0.73 8.05
N TYR A 24 0.69 -1.98 7.99
CA TYR A 24 1.78 -2.46 8.82
C TYR A 24 2.58 -3.58 8.18
N VAL A 25 3.86 -3.66 8.54
CA VAL A 25 4.77 -4.74 8.18
C VAL A 25 4.45 -5.97 9.03
N ALA A 26 3.75 -6.93 8.43
CA ALA A 26 3.34 -8.17 9.08
C ALA A 26 4.52 -9.11 9.32
N ASN A 27 5.50 -9.13 8.42
CA ASN A 27 6.75 -9.91 8.54
C ASN A 27 7.84 -9.31 7.64
N LYS A 28 9.04 -9.91 7.62
CA LYS A 28 10.21 -9.42 6.85
C LYS A 28 9.95 -9.24 5.34
N LYS A 29 8.94 -9.91 4.78
CA LYS A 29 8.62 -9.92 3.35
C LYS A 29 7.28 -9.27 3.04
N THR A 30 6.39 -9.06 4.01
CA THR A 30 5.00 -8.69 3.72
C THR A 30 4.55 -7.49 4.55
N MET A 31 3.99 -6.49 3.87
CA MET A 31 3.18 -5.43 4.44
C MET A 31 1.72 -5.63 4.01
N ARG A 32 0.79 -5.35 4.93
CA ARG A 32 -0.65 -5.35 4.68
C ARG A 32 -1.24 -4.02 5.10
N GLY A 33 -2.32 -3.60 4.46
CA GLY A 33 -2.99 -2.36 4.81
C GLY A 33 -4.30 -2.19 4.08
N SER A 34 -4.90 -1.03 4.30
CA SER A 34 -6.04 -0.52 3.55
C SER A 34 -5.64 0.76 2.80
N TRP A 35 -6.41 1.06 1.76
CA TRP A 35 -6.36 2.33 1.08
C TRP A 35 -7.76 2.95 1.06
N THR A 36 -7.82 4.28 1.08
CA THR A 36 -9.06 5.04 0.96
C THR A 36 -8.91 6.18 -0.04
N GLN A 37 -10.01 6.57 -0.67
CA GLN A 37 -10.11 7.68 -1.61
C GLN A 37 -11.29 8.56 -1.22
N SER A 38 -11.02 9.73 -0.67
CA SER A 38 -12.10 10.64 -0.27
C SER A 38 -12.78 11.29 -1.47
N GLY A 39 -12.10 11.40 -2.63
CA GLY A 39 -12.66 12.04 -3.82
C GLY A 39 -13.82 11.28 -4.48
N ASN A 40 -13.90 9.96 -4.28
CA ASN A 40 -15.00 9.13 -4.80
C ASN A 40 -15.54 8.11 -3.79
N ASN A 41 -15.18 8.28 -2.51
CA ASN A 41 -15.61 7.45 -1.39
C ASN A 41 -15.37 5.95 -1.60
N ARG A 42 -14.24 5.58 -2.23
CA ARG A 42 -13.82 4.19 -2.43
C ARG A 42 -12.73 3.79 -1.45
N ALA A 43 -12.65 2.51 -1.16
CA ALA A 43 -11.63 1.91 -0.33
C ALA A 43 -11.34 0.48 -0.78
N GLY A 44 -10.32 -0.11 -0.18
CA GLY A 44 -9.92 -1.48 -0.43
C GLY A 44 -8.70 -1.88 0.39
N VAL A 45 -8.15 -3.07 0.10
CA VAL A 45 -6.96 -3.56 0.79
C VAL A 45 -5.73 -3.57 -0.12
N VAL A 46 -4.56 -3.49 0.50
CA VAL A 46 -3.27 -3.67 -0.16
C VAL A 46 -2.48 -4.81 0.48
N GLN A 47 -1.69 -5.49 -0.35
CA GLN A 47 -0.63 -6.37 0.12
C GLN A 47 0.64 -6.10 -0.68
N PHE A 48 1.71 -5.73 0.03
CA PHE A 48 3.02 -5.47 -0.56
C PHE A 48 4.02 -6.54 -0.15
N THR A 49 4.81 -7.00 -1.13
CA THR A 49 5.96 -7.87 -0.97
C THR A 49 7.22 -7.02 -0.97
N LEU A 50 7.89 -6.93 0.17
CA LEU A 50 9.11 -6.17 0.37
C LEU A 50 10.30 -6.92 -0.22
N SER A 51 11.22 -6.18 -0.87
CA SER A 51 12.48 -6.75 -1.33
C SER A 51 13.37 -7.13 -0.14
N PRO A 52 14.20 -8.18 -0.26
CA PRO A 52 15.11 -8.57 0.82
C PRO A 52 16.08 -7.46 1.27
N ASP A 53 16.43 -6.55 0.36
CA ASP A 53 17.33 -5.42 0.63
C ASP A 53 16.59 -4.16 1.13
N GLY A 54 15.27 -4.22 1.28
CA GLY A 54 14.44 -3.11 1.76
C GLY A 54 14.42 -1.88 0.86
N ARG A 55 14.83 -2.01 -0.40
CA ARG A 55 14.89 -0.91 -1.38
C ARG A 55 13.69 -0.83 -2.29
N SER A 56 12.85 -1.84 -2.36
CA SER A 56 11.65 -1.83 -3.20
C SER A 56 10.55 -2.72 -2.65
N PHE A 57 9.37 -2.59 -3.24
CA PHE A 57 8.29 -3.56 -3.07
C PHE A 57 7.53 -3.74 -4.37
N THR A 58 6.93 -4.92 -4.51
CA THR A 58 5.84 -5.15 -5.45
C THR A 58 4.54 -5.31 -4.68
N GLY A 59 3.42 -4.92 -5.28
CA GLY A 59 2.19 -4.84 -4.52
C GLY A 59 0.96 -5.10 -5.36
N LYS A 60 -0.12 -5.46 -4.66
CA LYS A 60 -1.44 -5.64 -5.23
C LYS A 60 -2.45 -4.88 -4.38
N TYR A 61 -3.50 -4.40 -5.03
CA TYR A 61 -4.65 -3.80 -4.37
C TYR A 61 -5.94 -4.39 -4.95
N ASN A 62 -7.01 -4.38 -4.16
CA ASN A 62 -8.37 -4.60 -4.63
C ASN A 62 -9.28 -3.46 -4.16
N TYR A 63 -10.53 -3.44 -4.61
CA TYR A 63 -11.59 -2.66 -3.99
C TYR A 63 -12.32 -3.49 -2.91
N ASP A 64 -12.90 -2.82 -1.92
CA ASP A 64 -13.79 -3.46 -0.97
C ASP A 64 -14.94 -4.16 -1.70
N GLY A 65 -15.23 -5.40 -1.31
CA GLY A 65 -16.22 -6.26 -1.96
C GLY A 65 -15.71 -7.02 -3.19
N GLU A 66 -14.45 -6.85 -3.58
CA GLU A 66 -13.82 -7.67 -4.63
C GLU A 66 -13.00 -8.83 -4.06
N ASP A 67 -13.27 -10.04 -4.54
CA ASP A 67 -12.53 -11.25 -4.17
C ASP A 67 -11.19 -11.40 -4.91
N SER A 68 -10.98 -10.60 -5.95
CA SER A 68 -9.79 -10.66 -6.81
C SER A 68 -8.98 -9.37 -6.73
N TRP A 69 -7.67 -9.49 -6.97
CA TRP A 69 -6.79 -8.32 -7.05
C TRP A 69 -7.10 -7.51 -8.30
N THR A 70 -7.47 -6.24 -8.15
CA THR A 70 -7.75 -5.33 -9.27
C THR A 70 -6.48 -4.99 -10.04
N GLY A 71 -5.37 -4.76 -9.35
CA GLY A 71 -4.17 -4.24 -9.99
C GLY A 71 -2.93 -4.29 -9.13
N THR A 72 -1.87 -3.65 -9.63
CA THR A 72 -0.56 -3.65 -8.99
C THR A 72 -0.10 -2.26 -8.62
N TRP A 73 0.56 -2.15 -7.46
CA TRP A 73 1.28 -0.96 -7.01
C TRP A 73 2.69 -1.35 -6.63
N ASN A 74 3.69 -0.81 -7.33
CA ASN A 74 5.09 -1.07 -7.07
C ASN A 74 5.79 0.21 -6.61
N GLY A 75 6.85 0.07 -5.83
CA GLY A 75 7.59 1.23 -5.33
C GLY A 75 9.07 0.93 -5.10
N VAL A 76 9.85 2.01 -5.13
CA VAL A 76 11.28 2.01 -4.79
C VAL A 76 11.51 3.04 -3.68
N LYS A 77 12.45 2.73 -2.80
CA LYS A 77 12.87 3.63 -1.72
C LYS A 77 13.64 4.80 -2.34
N ILE A 78 13.15 6.01 -2.10
CA ILE A 78 13.84 7.25 -2.48
C ILE A 78 14.96 7.49 -1.45
N LYS A 79 16.13 7.94 -1.92
CA LYS A 79 17.29 8.26 -1.07
C LYS A 79 17.08 9.53 -0.27
#